data_AF-A0A7W0GSG0-F1
#
_entry.id   AF-A0A7W0GSG0-F1
#
_cell.length_a   1.000
_cell.length_b   1.000
_cell.length_c   1.000
_cell.angle_alpha   90.00
_cell.angle_beta   90.00
_cell.angle_gamma   90.00
#
_symmetry.space_group_name_H-M   'P 1'
#
loop_
_entity.id
_entity.type
_entity.pdbx_description
1 polymer ?
#
loop_
_entity_poly.entity_id
_entity_poly.type
_entity_poly.pdbx_seq_one_letter_code
_entity_poly.pdbx_strand_id
1 'polypeptide(L)'
;MADGVGPLIALAAGHHRLMWIHPFLDGNGRVARLFTDAYFLRSRIAGYGLWNVSRGLARRRESYRAQLAAADAPREGDLDGRGNLSDRTMREFCEFFLEVCLDQAQYMDGLLALNGFLDRLEKYVHLRESGMAPGPVATGSMSLRPEVIPVLREVAIEGEIARGEVFRLIGMSERSGRDILSGLLQEGLLLSDSARGPVRLGFPTHAAGYWFPELYPPDRTAGTQA
;
A
#
# COMPACT_ATOMS: atom_id res chain seq x y z
N MET A 1 17.50 -16.11 -0.26
CA MET A 1 16.45 -16.87 0.43
C MET A 1 15.80 -17.74 -0.62
N ALA A 2 15.42 -18.98 -0.31
CA ALA A 2 14.84 -19.89 -1.29
C ALA A 2 13.55 -19.29 -1.87
N ASP A 3 13.43 -19.25 -3.19
CA ASP A 3 12.20 -18.84 -3.87
C ASP A 3 11.11 -19.89 -3.66
N GLY A 4 9.84 -19.48 -3.52
CA GLY A 4 8.67 -20.37 -3.41
C GLY A 4 7.82 -20.20 -2.16
N VAL A 5 6.96 -21.19 -1.87
CA VAL A 5 5.94 -21.14 -0.79
C VAL A 5 6.53 -21.38 0.60
N GLY A 6 7.65 -22.10 0.69
CA GLY A 6 8.29 -22.50 1.95
C GLY A 6 8.55 -21.35 2.94
N PRO A 7 9.15 -20.21 2.51
CA PRO A 7 9.35 -19.06 3.39
C PRO A 7 8.07 -18.46 3.98
N LEU A 8 6.93 -18.53 3.29
CA LEU A 8 5.65 -18.00 3.78
C LEU A 8 5.06 -18.92 4.86
N ILE A 9 5.15 -20.23 4.65
CA ILE A 9 4.76 -21.21 5.66
C ILE A 9 5.66 -21.07 6.89
N ALA A 10 6.98 -20.94 6.68
CA ALA A 10 7.95 -20.75 7.77
C ALA A 10 7.69 -19.46 8.55
N LEU A 11 7.26 -18.38 7.88
CA LEU A 11 6.85 -17.15 8.53
C LEU A 11 5.62 -17.34 9.41
N ALA A 12 4.57 -17.97 8.89
CA ALA A 12 3.36 -18.23 9.65
C ALA A 12 3.67 -19.11 10.88
N ALA A 13 4.34 -20.24 10.68
CA ALA A 13 4.78 -21.09 11.77
C ALA A 13 5.68 -20.34 12.76
N GLY A 14 6.63 -19.54 12.28
CA GLY A 14 7.51 -18.72 13.12
C GLY A 14 6.77 -17.70 13.97
N HIS A 15 5.72 -17.07 13.44
CA HIS A 15 4.85 -16.18 14.19
C HIS A 15 4.19 -16.92 15.38
N HIS A 16 3.62 -18.10 15.13
CA HIS A 16 3.05 -18.93 16.22
C HIS A 16 4.12 -19.33 17.23
N ARG A 17 5.26 -19.86 16.78
CA ARG A 17 6.31 -20.34 17.69
C ARG A 17 6.86 -19.24 18.58
N LEU A 18 6.98 -18.01 18.08
CA LEU A 18 7.40 -16.87 18.90
C LEU A 18 6.34 -16.47 19.94
N MET A 19 5.05 -16.60 19.60
CA MET A 19 3.95 -16.41 20.55
C MET A 19 3.93 -17.51 21.63
N TRP A 20 4.20 -18.76 21.25
CA TRP A 20 4.19 -19.92 22.15
C TRP A 20 5.39 -19.95 23.11
N ILE A 21 6.61 -19.68 22.62
CA ILE A 21 7.82 -19.64 23.46
C ILE A 21 7.71 -18.54 24.52
N HIS A 22 7.04 -17.43 24.17
CA HIS A 22 6.81 -16.29 25.06
C HIS A 22 8.09 -15.82 25.80
N PRO A 23 9.18 -15.48 25.06
CA PRO A 23 10.52 -15.32 25.64
C PRO A 23 10.70 -14.06 26.50
N PHE A 24 9.79 -13.08 26.44
CA PHE A 24 9.88 -11.84 27.21
C PHE A 24 8.82 -11.80 28.34
N LEU A 25 9.06 -10.96 29.36
CA LEU A 25 8.11 -10.77 30.47
C LEU A 25 6.79 -10.13 30.01
N ASP A 26 6.86 -9.16 29.10
CA ASP A 26 5.72 -8.51 28.45
C ASP A 26 6.08 -8.19 26.99
N GLY A 27 5.07 -7.98 26.16
CA GLY A 27 5.22 -7.48 24.81
C GLY A 27 5.42 -8.54 23.74
N ASN A 28 5.37 -9.83 24.08
CA ASN A 28 5.55 -10.93 23.12
C ASN A 28 4.66 -10.79 21.88
N GLY A 29 3.38 -10.42 22.05
CA GLY A 29 2.49 -10.16 20.93
C GLY A 29 2.92 -9.01 20.01
N ARG A 30 3.50 -7.94 20.57
CA ARG A 30 4.04 -6.82 19.79
C ARG A 30 5.31 -7.25 19.07
N VAL A 31 6.20 -7.97 19.75
CA VAL A 31 7.45 -8.48 19.17
C VAL A 31 7.17 -9.48 18.05
N ALA A 32 6.20 -10.40 18.21
CA ALA A 32 5.83 -11.35 17.18
C ALA A 32 5.32 -10.67 15.92
N ARG A 33 4.48 -9.64 16.04
CA ARG A 33 4.00 -8.87 14.89
C ARG A 33 5.12 -8.05 14.22
N LEU A 34 6.02 -7.45 14.99
CA LEU A 34 7.19 -6.73 14.45
C LEU A 34 8.15 -7.68 13.72
N PHE A 35 8.40 -8.87 14.28
CA PHE A 35 9.20 -9.90 13.64
C PHE A 35 8.57 -10.33 12.31
N THR A 36 7.26 -10.55 12.29
CA THR A 36 6.51 -10.87 11.07
C THR A 36 6.66 -9.78 10.01
N ASP A 37 6.50 -8.52 10.41
CA ASP A 37 6.63 -7.39 9.50
C ASP A 37 8.04 -7.29 8.89
N ALA A 38 9.07 -7.42 9.74
CA ALA A 38 10.46 -7.43 9.31
C ALA A 38 10.77 -8.61 8.38
N TYR A 39 10.20 -9.79 8.64
CA TYR A 39 10.39 -10.97 7.79
C TYR A 39 9.76 -10.75 6.42
N PHE A 40 8.54 -10.21 6.34
CA PHE A 40 7.90 -9.89 5.07
C PHE A 40 8.71 -8.86 4.27
N LEU A 41 9.19 -7.79 4.92
CA LEU A 41 10.08 -6.80 4.30
C LEU A 41 11.34 -7.46 3.73
N ARG A 42 11.95 -8.38 4.48
CA ARG A 42 13.13 -9.14 4.02
C ARG A 42 12.80 -10.10 2.88
N SER A 43 11.61 -10.68 2.87
CA SER A 43 11.17 -11.66 1.87
C SER A 43 10.92 -11.04 0.50
N ARG A 44 10.88 -9.70 0.40
CA ARG A 44 10.69 -8.96 -0.87
C ARG A 44 9.45 -9.39 -1.65
N ILE A 45 8.38 -9.73 -0.94
CA ILE A 45 7.07 -9.96 -1.58
C ILE A 45 6.63 -8.66 -2.22
N ALA A 46 6.34 -8.70 -3.52
CA ALA A 46 5.85 -7.54 -4.25
C ALA A 46 4.60 -6.97 -3.57
N GLY A 47 4.57 -5.65 -3.40
CA GLY A 47 3.45 -4.93 -2.78
C GLY A 47 3.39 -5.02 -1.24
N TYR A 48 4.27 -5.77 -0.57
CA TYR A 48 4.35 -5.69 0.90
C TYR A 48 4.82 -4.29 1.33
N GLY A 49 4.14 -3.72 2.33
CA GLY A 49 4.24 -2.30 2.69
C GLY A 49 3.01 -1.49 2.29
N LEU A 50 2.27 -1.94 1.27
CA LEU A 50 0.93 -1.41 0.97
C LEU A 50 -0.14 -2.04 1.87
N TRP A 51 0.06 -3.29 2.28
CA TRP A 51 -0.82 -4.02 3.19
C TRP A 51 -0.04 -4.56 4.39
N ASN A 52 -0.75 -4.92 5.47
CA ASN A 52 -0.15 -5.50 6.68
C ASN A 52 -1.08 -6.55 7.30
N VAL A 53 -0.54 -7.75 7.56
CA VAL A 53 -1.27 -8.86 8.19
C VAL A 53 -1.83 -8.50 9.57
N SER A 54 -1.15 -7.63 10.32
CA SER A 54 -1.56 -7.21 11.68
C SER A 54 -2.95 -6.59 11.71
N ARG A 55 -3.34 -5.85 10.66
CA ARG A 55 -4.71 -5.31 10.51
C ARG A 55 -5.73 -6.44 10.41
N GLY A 56 -5.44 -7.45 9.59
CA GLY A 56 -6.30 -8.61 9.42
C GLY A 56 -6.44 -9.44 10.69
N LEU A 57 -5.33 -9.69 11.40
CA LEU A 57 -5.35 -10.39 12.69
C LEU A 57 -6.14 -9.63 13.76
N ALA A 58 -6.04 -8.30 13.79
CA ALA A 58 -6.82 -7.46 14.70
C ALA A 58 -8.33 -7.52 14.38
N ARG A 59 -8.72 -7.54 13.10
CA ARG A 59 -10.12 -7.70 12.66
C ARG A 59 -10.67 -9.09 12.96
N ARG A 60 -9.84 -10.14 12.83
CA ARG A 60 -10.19 -11.53 13.15
C ARG A 60 -9.65 -11.98 14.52
N ARG A 61 -9.69 -11.09 15.52
CA ARG A 61 -9.04 -11.29 16.82
C ARG A 61 -9.46 -12.57 17.53
N GLU A 62 -10.74 -12.91 17.50
CA GLU A 62 -11.26 -14.12 18.16
C GLU A 62 -10.73 -15.38 17.47
N SER A 63 -10.88 -15.47 16.14
CA SER A 63 -10.34 -16.58 15.34
C SER A 63 -8.82 -16.69 15.48
N TYR A 64 -8.09 -15.56 15.48
CA TYR A 64 -6.64 -15.56 15.68
C TYR A 64 -6.24 -16.16 17.03
N ARG A 65 -6.95 -15.79 18.12
CA ARG A 65 -6.71 -16.37 19.45
C ARG A 65 -7.07 -17.85 19.51
N ALA A 66 -8.16 -18.25 18.87
CA ALA A 66 -8.57 -19.65 18.79
C ALA A 66 -7.53 -20.50 18.04
N GLN A 67 -7.04 -20.02 16.90
CA GLN A 67 -6.01 -20.72 16.11
C GLN A 67 -4.66 -20.78 16.83
N LEU A 68 -4.27 -19.73 17.56
CA LEU A 68 -3.08 -19.80 18.43
C LEU A 68 -3.23 -20.91 19.47
N ALA A 69 -4.36 -20.92 20.19
CA ALA A 69 -4.62 -21.92 21.23
C ALA A 69 -4.72 -23.35 20.67
N ALA A 70 -5.31 -23.52 19.48
CA ALA A 70 -5.37 -24.82 18.80
C ALA A 70 -3.96 -25.31 18.40
N ALA A 71 -3.10 -24.41 17.91
CA ALA A 71 -1.72 -24.73 17.56
C ALA A 71 -0.80 -24.98 18.76
N ASP A 72 -1.29 -24.74 19.98
CA ASP A 72 -0.63 -25.12 21.24
C ASP A 72 -1.02 -26.54 21.70
N ALA A 73 -1.91 -27.22 20.97
CA ALA A 73 -2.35 -28.57 21.30
C ALA A 73 -1.18 -29.58 21.28
N PRO A 74 -1.16 -30.55 22.21
CA PRO A 74 -0.14 -31.59 22.21
C PRO A 74 -0.27 -32.48 20.99
N ARG A 75 0.81 -33.16 20.64
CA ARG A 75 0.85 -34.13 19.54
C ARG A 75 -0.17 -35.25 19.72
N GLU A 76 -0.93 -35.55 18.67
CA GLU A 76 -1.98 -36.58 18.64
C GLU A 76 -1.48 -37.87 17.96
N GLY A 77 -0.86 -38.76 18.74
CA GLY A 77 -0.37 -40.05 18.25
C GLY A 77 0.88 -39.95 17.37
N ASP A 78 1.29 -41.08 16.79
CA ASP A 78 2.59 -41.19 16.11
C ASP A 78 2.61 -40.60 14.69
N LEU A 79 1.43 -40.38 14.08
CA LEU A 79 1.31 -39.84 12.73
C LEU A 79 1.25 -38.30 12.70
N ASP A 80 1.10 -37.65 13.86
CA ASP A 80 0.96 -36.18 13.98
C ASP A 80 2.32 -35.48 14.10
N GLY A 81 3.18 -35.72 13.11
CA GLY A 81 4.49 -35.11 13.00
C GLY A 81 5.45 -35.47 14.15
N ARG A 82 6.39 -34.56 14.41
CA ARG A 82 7.49 -34.75 15.36
C ARG A 82 7.53 -33.61 16.37
N GLY A 83 7.86 -33.93 17.62
CA GLY A 83 7.95 -32.97 18.71
C GLY A 83 6.73 -33.00 19.63
N ASN A 84 6.59 -31.97 20.46
CA ASN A 84 5.59 -31.95 21.54
C ASN A 84 4.22 -31.42 21.11
N LEU A 85 4.17 -30.59 20.07
CA LEU A 85 2.94 -29.94 19.60
C LEU A 85 2.46 -30.55 18.29
N SER A 86 1.15 -30.50 18.07
CA SER A 86 0.50 -31.06 16.88
C SER A 86 0.97 -30.39 15.60
N ASP A 87 1.31 -31.21 14.60
CA ASP A 87 1.66 -30.75 13.26
C ASP A 87 0.39 -30.45 12.46
N ARG A 88 -0.71 -31.16 12.73
CA ARG A 88 -2.04 -30.89 12.17
C ARG A 88 -2.52 -29.49 12.53
N THR A 89 -2.58 -29.12 13.81
CA THR A 89 -3.10 -27.79 14.19
C THR A 89 -2.14 -26.66 13.82
N MET A 90 -0.83 -26.94 13.71
CA MET A 90 0.12 -26.00 13.13
C MET A 90 -0.17 -25.70 11.65
N ARG A 91 -0.53 -26.72 10.85
CA ARG A 91 -0.96 -26.52 9.45
C ARG A 91 -2.21 -25.64 9.39
N GLU A 92 -3.21 -25.93 10.21
CA GLU A 92 -4.46 -25.15 10.30
C GLU A 92 -4.18 -23.69 10.69
N PHE A 93 -3.22 -23.44 11.59
CA PHE A 93 -2.77 -22.08 11.91
C PHE A 93 -2.10 -21.41 10.71
N CYS A 94 -1.21 -22.12 10.01
CA CYS A 94 -0.53 -21.57 8.83
C CYS A 94 -1.52 -21.19 7.73
N GLU A 95 -2.51 -22.05 7.47
CA GLU A 95 -3.59 -21.79 6.51
C GLU A 95 -4.37 -20.54 6.90
N PHE A 96 -4.89 -20.47 8.13
CA PHE A 96 -5.58 -19.28 8.64
C PHE A 96 -4.74 -18.00 8.49
N PHE A 97 -3.46 -18.07 8.85
CA PHE A 97 -2.57 -16.91 8.80
C PHE A 97 -2.36 -16.41 7.36
N LEU A 98 -2.16 -17.34 6.42
CA LEU A 98 -1.97 -17.02 4.99
C LEU A 98 -3.27 -16.54 4.34
N GLU A 99 -4.43 -17.07 4.74
CA GLU A 99 -5.74 -16.53 4.34
C GLU A 99 -5.92 -15.08 4.79
N VAL A 100 -5.51 -14.75 6.03
CA VAL A 100 -5.52 -13.37 6.51
C VAL A 100 -4.58 -12.49 5.69
N CYS A 101 -3.42 -12.99 5.28
CA CYS A 101 -2.51 -12.24 4.42
C CYS A 101 -3.15 -11.95 3.05
N LEU A 102 -3.75 -12.97 2.43
CA LEU A 102 -4.43 -12.83 1.14
C LEU A 102 -5.60 -11.85 1.23
N ASP A 103 -6.43 -11.95 2.26
CA ASP A 103 -7.54 -11.03 2.53
C ASP A 103 -7.06 -9.58 2.65
N GLN A 104 -5.95 -9.32 3.35
CA GLN A 104 -5.40 -7.97 3.48
C GLN A 104 -4.76 -7.47 2.17
N ALA A 105 -4.13 -8.34 1.39
CA ALA A 105 -3.58 -7.99 0.08
C ALA A 105 -4.71 -7.62 -0.90
N GLN A 106 -5.76 -8.44 -0.98
CA GLN A 106 -6.95 -8.19 -1.82
C GLN A 106 -7.71 -6.94 -1.38
N TYR A 107 -7.84 -6.71 -0.08
CA TYR A 107 -8.44 -5.49 0.45
C TYR A 107 -7.69 -4.23 -0.02
N MET A 108 -6.35 -4.24 0.07
CA MET A 108 -5.56 -3.10 -0.36
C MET A 108 -5.53 -2.93 -1.88
N ASP A 109 -5.50 -4.04 -2.63
CA ASP A 109 -5.63 -4.01 -4.08
C ASP A 109 -6.93 -3.33 -4.52
N GLY A 110 -8.06 -3.68 -3.88
CA GLY A 110 -9.34 -3.04 -4.11
C GLY A 110 -9.36 -1.55 -3.75
N LEU A 111 -8.74 -1.15 -2.63
CA LEU A 111 -8.67 0.25 -2.22
C LEU A 111 -7.81 1.12 -3.15
N LEU A 112 -6.67 0.60 -3.60
CA LEU A 112 -5.76 1.33 -4.48
C LEU A 112 -6.25 1.33 -5.92
N ALA A 113 -6.90 0.24 -6.36
CA ALA A 113 -7.46 0.07 -7.69
C ALA A 113 -6.50 0.50 -8.81
N LEU A 114 -5.26 -0.01 -8.77
CA LEU A 114 -4.15 0.48 -9.60
C LEU A 114 -4.35 0.26 -11.10
N ASN A 115 -5.08 -0.78 -11.51
CA ASN A 115 -5.36 -1.08 -12.92
C ASN A 115 -6.08 0.07 -13.67
N GLY A 116 -6.73 1.00 -12.96
CA GLY A 116 -7.35 2.20 -13.53
C GLY A 116 -6.70 3.51 -13.09
N PHE A 117 -5.54 3.47 -12.43
CA PHE A 117 -4.91 4.65 -11.85
C PHE A 117 -4.53 5.69 -12.90
N LEU A 118 -3.89 5.27 -14.00
CA LEU A 118 -3.48 6.19 -15.08
C LEU A 118 -4.68 6.87 -15.75
N ASP A 119 -5.79 6.15 -15.94
CA ASP A 119 -7.02 6.72 -16.50
C ASP A 119 -7.66 7.74 -15.54
N ARG A 120 -7.64 7.46 -14.22
CA ARG A 120 -8.12 8.42 -13.22
C ARG A 120 -7.23 9.65 -13.14
N LEU A 121 -5.93 9.47 -13.29
CA LEU A 121 -4.95 10.55 -13.34
C LEU A 121 -5.23 11.48 -14.53
N GLU A 122 -5.46 10.92 -15.70
CA GLU A 122 -5.81 11.65 -16.93
C GLU A 122 -7.16 12.36 -16.82
N LYS A 123 -8.19 11.66 -16.34
CA LYS A 123 -9.51 12.23 -16.08
C LYS A 123 -9.45 13.42 -15.12
N TYR A 124 -8.64 13.33 -14.06
CA TYR A 124 -8.44 14.43 -13.12
C TYR A 124 -7.88 15.68 -13.82
N VAL A 125 -6.93 15.53 -14.75
CA VAL A 125 -6.41 16.66 -15.54
C VAL A 125 -7.52 17.34 -16.35
N HIS A 126 -8.34 16.57 -17.06
CA HIS A 126 -9.46 17.13 -17.84
C HIS A 126 -10.55 17.78 -16.96
N LEU A 127 -10.81 17.26 -15.77
CA LEU A 127 -11.71 17.89 -14.82
C LEU A 127 -11.15 19.22 -14.30
N ARG A 128 -9.84 19.30 -14.07
CA ARG A 128 -9.15 20.55 -13.69
C ARG A 128 -9.14 21.57 -14.83
N GLU A 129 -8.94 21.12 -16.06
CA GLU A 129 -8.99 21.96 -17.27
C GLU A 129 -10.35 22.62 -17.43
N SER A 130 -11.43 21.84 -17.26
CA SER A 130 -12.82 22.31 -17.37
C SER A 130 -13.38 23.01 -16.13
N GLY A 131 -12.58 23.14 -15.06
CA GLY A 131 -13.00 23.77 -13.79
C GLY A 131 -13.98 22.94 -12.95
N MET A 132 -14.17 21.66 -13.28
CA MET A 132 -15.05 20.72 -12.56
C MET A 132 -14.37 20.02 -11.37
N ALA A 133 -13.05 20.10 -11.26
CA ALA A 133 -12.30 19.67 -10.09
C ALA A 133 -11.60 20.86 -9.40
N PRO A 134 -11.53 20.87 -8.06
CA PRO A 134 -10.84 21.94 -7.35
C PRO A 134 -9.33 21.82 -7.54
N GLY A 135 -8.66 22.96 -7.73
CA GLY A 135 -7.24 23.07 -7.44
C GLY A 135 -6.98 23.43 -5.98
N PRO A 136 -5.70 23.60 -5.59
CA PRO A 136 -5.36 24.04 -4.25
C PRO A 136 -5.93 25.44 -3.95
N VAL A 137 -6.61 25.56 -2.80
CA VAL A 137 -7.28 26.80 -2.35
C VAL A 137 -6.29 27.97 -2.18
N ALA A 138 -5.04 27.65 -1.82
CA ALA A 138 -4.04 28.64 -1.43
C ALA A 138 -3.38 29.40 -2.59
N THR A 139 -3.39 28.88 -3.82
CA THR A 139 -2.53 29.38 -4.91
C THR A 139 -3.26 30.08 -6.05
N GLY A 140 -4.58 30.27 -5.96
CA GLY A 140 -5.36 30.73 -7.12
C GLY A 140 -5.27 29.68 -8.22
N SER A 141 -6.02 28.58 -8.03
CA SER A 141 -6.00 27.36 -8.87
C SER A 141 -5.70 27.64 -10.33
N MET A 142 -4.52 27.23 -10.80
CA MET A 142 -4.20 27.29 -12.22
C MET A 142 -5.01 26.21 -12.96
N SER A 143 -5.45 26.52 -14.18
CA SER A 143 -6.01 25.48 -15.05
C SER A 143 -4.90 24.50 -15.43
N LEU A 144 -5.15 23.21 -15.20
CA LEU A 144 -4.17 22.16 -15.46
C LEU A 144 -4.28 21.76 -16.93
N ARG A 145 -3.28 22.12 -17.73
CA ARG A 145 -3.33 21.89 -19.17
C ARG A 145 -3.05 20.42 -19.54
N PRO A 146 -3.64 19.86 -20.61
CA PRO A 146 -3.46 18.46 -21.00
C PRO A 146 -2.01 18.03 -21.25
N GLU A 147 -1.11 18.95 -21.60
CA GLU A 147 0.31 18.64 -21.85
C GLU A 147 1.05 18.10 -20.61
N VAL A 148 0.46 18.17 -19.42
CA VAL A 148 1.02 17.54 -18.21
C VAL A 148 0.74 16.04 -18.13
N ILE A 149 -0.25 15.51 -18.87
CA ILE A 149 -0.67 14.11 -18.80
C ILE A 149 0.51 13.16 -19.05
N PRO A 150 1.34 13.31 -20.10
CA PRO A 150 2.49 12.44 -20.34
C PRO A 150 3.47 12.42 -19.16
N VAL A 151 3.72 13.59 -18.54
CA VAL A 151 4.61 13.71 -17.38
C VAL A 151 4.06 12.94 -16.18
N LEU A 152 2.79 13.16 -15.84
CA LEU A 152 2.17 12.53 -14.69
C LEU A 152 2.06 11.01 -14.86
N ARG A 153 1.79 10.54 -16.09
CA ARG A 153 1.79 9.11 -16.44
C ARG A 153 3.18 8.49 -16.34
N GLU A 154 4.20 9.17 -16.85
CA GLU A 154 5.58 8.65 -16.78
C GLU A 154 6.03 8.53 -15.32
N VAL A 155 5.82 9.57 -14.52
CA VAL A 155 6.17 9.54 -13.10
C VAL A 155 5.38 8.48 -12.32
N ALA A 156 4.14 8.20 -12.70
CA ALA A 156 3.33 7.14 -12.12
C ALA A 156 3.91 5.73 -12.35
N ILE A 157 4.56 5.52 -13.49
CA ILE A 157 5.11 4.22 -13.90
C ILE A 157 6.55 4.06 -13.39
N GLU A 158 7.39 5.07 -13.64
CA GLU A 158 8.81 5.05 -13.31
C GLU A 158 9.10 5.39 -11.84
N GLY A 159 8.11 5.96 -11.14
CA GLY A 159 8.21 6.45 -9.76
C GLY A 159 8.91 7.79 -9.64
N GLU A 160 10.04 7.96 -10.33
CA GLU A 160 10.84 9.18 -10.39
C GLU A 160 11.39 9.43 -11.79
N ILE A 161 11.35 10.69 -12.25
CA ILE A 161 12.01 11.09 -13.50
C ILE A 161 12.89 12.32 -13.31
N ALA A 162 13.92 12.45 -14.16
CA ALA A 162 14.76 13.64 -14.20
C ALA A 162 13.97 14.87 -14.68
N ARG A 163 14.31 16.06 -14.21
CA ARG A 163 13.64 17.31 -14.65
C ARG A 163 13.77 17.58 -16.15
N GLY A 164 14.89 17.20 -16.77
CA GLY A 164 15.06 17.31 -18.22
C GLY A 164 14.06 16.45 -18.99
N GLU A 165 13.66 15.32 -18.42
CA GLU A 165 12.69 14.40 -19.00
C GLU A 165 11.28 14.99 -19.01
N VAL A 166 10.92 15.73 -17.96
CA VAL A 166 9.68 16.52 -17.90
C VAL A 166 9.55 17.44 -19.11
N PHE A 167 10.61 18.16 -19.46
CA PHE A 167 10.58 19.11 -20.60
C PHE A 167 10.47 18.38 -21.94
N ARG A 168 11.11 17.21 -22.06
CA ARG A 168 11.01 16.36 -23.25
C ARG A 168 9.57 15.86 -23.46
N LEU A 169 8.93 15.39 -22.39
CA LEU A 169 7.57 14.84 -22.42
C LEU A 169 6.49 15.90 -22.69
N ILE A 170 6.66 17.10 -22.15
CA ILE A 170 5.74 18.23 -22.38
C ILE A 170 5.75 18.67 -23.86
N GLY A 171 6.86 18.50 -24.57
CA GLY A 171 6.97 18.88 -25.98
C GLY A 171 6.87 20.38 -26.26
N MET A 172 7.06 21.23 -25.23
CA MET A 172 7.01 22.69 -25.33
C MET A 172 8.41 23.31 -25.18
N SER A 173 8.48 24.65 -25.34
CA SER A 173 9.71 25.39 -25.06
C SER A 173 10.19 25.18 -23.62
N GLU A 174 11.51 25.24 -23.40
CA GLU A 174 12.09 25.02 -22.06
C GLU A 174 11.55 26.03 -21.02
N ARG A 175 11.25 27.26 -21.44
CA ARG A 175 10.61 28.26 -20.57
C ARG A 175 9.21 27.79 -20.14
N SER A 176 8.35 27.43 -21.11
CA SER A 176 7.00 26.92 -20.83
C SER A 176 7.02 25.65 -19.98
N GLY A 177 7.98 24.75 -20.23
CA GLY A 177 8.17 23.54 -19.45
C GLY A 177 8.55 23.82 -17.99
N ARG A 178 9.42 24.81 -17.75
CA ARG A 178 9.76 25.25 -16.38
C ARG A 178 8.55 25.85 -15.65
N ASP A 179 7.73 26.65 -16.34
CA ASP A 179 6.51 27.22 -15.75
C ASP A 179 5.51 26.13 -15.37
N ILE A 180 5.29 25.13 -16.26
CA ILE A 180 4.45 23.95 -15.96
C ILE A 180 5.00 23.19 -14.76
N LEU A 181 6.28 22.86 -14.77
CA LEU A 181 6.91 22.11 -13.69
C LEU A 181 6.79 22.85 -12.35
N SER A 182 7.00 24.17 -12.35
CA SER A 182 6.81 25.01 -11.16
C SER A 182 5.37 24.93 -10.66
N GLY A 183 4.38 25.00 -11.56
CA GLY A 183 2.97 24.84 -11.22
C GLY A 183 2.68 23.47 -10.57
N LEU A 184 3.13 22.38 -11.19
CA LEU A 184 2.94 21.01 -10.66
C LEU A 184 3.56 20.83 -9.26
N LEU A 185 4.74 21.44 -9.02
CA LEU A 185 5.40 21.43 -7.71
C LEU A 185 4.65 22.29 -6.68
N GLN A 186 4.17 23.48 -7.08
CA GLN A 186 3.41 24.38 -6.20
C GLN A 186 2.07 23.78 -5.79
N GLU A 187 1.40 23.06 -6.68
CA GLU A 187 0.15 22.36 -6.39
C GLU A 187 0.34 21.04 -5.62
N GLY A 188 1.59 20.60 -5.45
CA GLY A 188 1.94 19.34 -4.81
C GLY A 188 1.61 18.10 -5.63
N LEU A 189 1.26 18.24 -6.92
CA LEU A 189 1.06 17.12 -7.85
C LEU A 189 2.38 16.40 -8.13
N LEU A 190 3.48 17.15 -8.15
CA LEU A 190 4.84 16.61 -8.13
C LEU A 190 5.57 17.07 -6.87
N LEU A 191 6.54 16.27 -6.44
CA LEU A 191 7.44 16.58 -5.33
C LEU A 191 8.90 16.35 -5.78
N SER A 192 9.83 17.04 -5.12
CA SER A 192 11.26 16.90 -5.34
C SER A 192 11.99 17.18 -4.04
N ASP A 193 12.94 16.32 -3.66
CA ASP A 193 13.68 16.47 -2.40
C ASP A 193 14.79 17.54 -2.49
N SER A 194 15.06 18.09 -3.69
CA SER A 194 16.00 19.18 -3.87
C SER A 194 15.64 20.09 -5.05
N ALA A 195 16.23 21.29 -5.09
CA ALA A 195 15.98 22.27 -6.16
C ALA A 195 16.30 21.74 -7.57
N ARG A 196 17.22 20.77 -7.70
CA ARG A 196 17.66 20.19 -8.97
C ARG A 196 17.46 18.67 -9.07
N GLY A 197 16.83 18.06 -8.07
CA GLY A 197 16.62 16.61 -8.01
C GLY A 197 15.55 16.13 -8.98
N PRO A 198 15.41 14.79 -9.11
CA PRO A 198 14.30 14.19 -9.83
C PRO A 198 12.96 14.59 -9.21
N VAL A 199 11.89 14.33 -9.95
CA VAL A 199 10.52 14.56 -9.51
C VAL A 199 9.77 13.25 -9.41
N ARG A 200 8.93 13.15 -8.38
CA ARG A 200 8.00 12.05 -8.14
C ARG A 200 6.59 12.57 -7.97
N LEU A 201 5.60 11.68 -8.06
CA LEU A 201 4.22 12.03 -7.75
C LEU A 201 4.14 12.49 -6.30
N GLY A 202 3.46 13.61 -6.10
CA GLY A 202 2.86 13.92 -4.81
C GLY A 202 1.47 13.31 -4.73
N PHE A 203 0.83 13.40 -3.56
CA PHE A 203 -0.54 12.95 -3.33
C PHE A 203 -1.33 14.03 -2.58
N PRO A 204 -1.54 15.22 -3.20
CA PRO A 204 -2.22 16.31 -2.54
C PRO A 204 -3.70 15.98 -2.35
N THR A 205 -4.31 16.50 -1.28
CA THR A 205 -5.70 16.17 -0.91
C THR A 205 -6.72 16.52 -2.00
N HIS A 206 -6.47 17.56 -2.80
CA HIS A 206 -7.33 17.95 -3.92
C HIS A 206 -7.35 16.95 -5.09
N ALA A 207 -6.34 16.08 -5.20
CA ALA A 207 -6.21 15.08 -6.26
C ALA A 207 -6.39 13.64 -5.73
N ALA A 208 -6.02 13.39 -4.48
CA ALA A 208 -6.01 12.05 -3.88
C ALA A 208 -7.37 11.33 -3.96
N GLY A 209 -8.49 12.05 -3.75
CA GLY A 209 -9.84 11.51 -3.89
C GLY A 209 -10.22 11.09 -5.32
N TYR A 210 -9.67 11.77 -6.33
CA TYR A 210 -9.90 11.40 -7.73
C TYR A 210 -9.03 10.23 -8.14
N TRP A 211 -7.81 10.15 -7.61
CA TRP A 211 -6.84 9.12 -7.94
C TRP A 211 -7.06 7.80 -7.20
N PHE A 212 -7.54 7.85 -5.95
CA PHE A 212 -7.81 6.68 -5.10
C PHE A 212 -9.20 6.81 -4.45
N PRO A 213 -10.29 6.73 -5.25
CA PRO A 213 -11.64 7.00 -4.76
C PRO A 213 -12.10 6.03 -3.67
N GLU A 214 -11.61 4.79 -3.65
CA GLU A 214 -11.95 3.83 -2.61
C GLU A 214 -11.19 4.09 -1.31
N LEU A 215 -9.98 4.66 -1.40
CA LEU A 215 -9.16 5.04 -0.25
C LEU A 215 -9.60 6.37 0.36
N TYR A 216 -10.03 7.31 -0.48
CA TYR A 216 -10.52 8.64 -0.10
C TYR A 216 -11.93 8.83 -0.70
N PRO A 217 -12.95 8.19 -0.13
CA PRO A 217 -14.31 8.31 -0.63
C PRO A 217 -14.75 9.78 -0.57
N PRO A 218 -15.48 10.27 -1.59
CA PRO A 218 -16.07 11.61 -1.54
C PRO A 218 -16.96 11.71 -0.30
N ASP A 219 -16.90 12.84 0.40
CA ASP A 219 -17.69 13.10 1.62
C ASP A 219 -19.17 12.72 1.38
N ARG A 220 -19.63 11.64 2.03
CA ARG A 220 -21.03 11.21 1.96
C ARG A 220 -22.00 12.16 2.68
N THR A 221 -21.51 13.25 3.27
CA THR A 221 -22.26 14.18 4.11
C THR A 221 -22.86 15.37 3.36
N ALA A 222 -22.62 15.53 2.06
CA ALA A 222 -23.22 16.60 1.25
C ALA A 222 -24.48 16.16 0.46
N GLY A 223 -25.25 15.20 0.98
CA GLY A 223 -26.35 14.57 0.25
C GLY A 223 -27.54 14.13 1.11
N THR A 224 -27.97 14.94 2.08
CA THR A 224 -29.31 14.81 2.68
C THR A 224 -29.82 16.18 3.14
N GLN A 225 -30.13 17.04 2.19
CA GLN A 225 -31.17 18.07 2.35
C GLN A 225 -31.91 18.18 1.01
N ALA A 226 -33.00 17.43 0.91
CA ALA A 226 -34.13 17.67 0.03
C ALA A 226 -35.38 17.28 0.82
#